data_AF-A0A7Y5ME11-F1
#
_entry.id   AF-A0A7Y5ME11-F1
#
_cell.length_a   1.000
_cell.length_b   1.000
_cell.length_c   1.000
_cell.angle_alpha   90.00
_cell.angle_beta   90.00
_cell.angle_gamma   90.00
#
_symmetry.space_group_name_H-M   'P 1'
#
loop_
_entity.id
_entity.type
_entity.pdbx_description
1 polymer ?
#
loop_
_entity_poly.entity_id
_entity_poly.type
_entity_poly.pdbx_seq_one_letter_code
_entity_poly.pdbx_strand_id
1 'polypeptide(L)'
;MLPRIGTLLLLLVCTAFVAAQTSTYHDVVVIINSNSPQSDSIGSYFAAQRCIHPENIIRLALPLTEEISDPQFALLRKGVEDHLTLYGIQDSINYIVTTKGVPLKVKRQDGWYSSSVESELSLLLGPYAGSIGGNGRITSPYYGKRGHFTRMQYGIYLVTRLDGYTVADVVGLIDRSAVIPNGPPTSGKFVLDMDPGWNTAAPYLNTRMSVAADTMRRRGLSCLLDSTNVYLTGQQQVNGYAGWGSNDKHTSQYGRLNFTWNPGAIAETYVSTSARTFTKPVVYGQSLIADIIAEGVTAAKGYVYEPYASAMADVSILFDLYTQGYTVAESYASASPFLSWMDVVIGDPKYRLTDDRLPDDPHPVDTGDEGEGLPVEFASFTAMVNGKGVMLVWSTATEQNNLGFEVEKMMSGTWSRIGFVEGHGTTNAPHSYTFTDATAKGRVLYRLKQIDRDGKFEYTGSVEAFVEPAITAYALGQNYPNPFNPVSSIRYQLPRAGTVSLKVYDMLGKEVAVLVNGPRPAGDHTVRFNASNLPTGVYLYTLRTLSFSQTRKMMYLR
;
A
#
# COMPACT_ATOMS: atom_id res chain seq x y z
N MET A 1 -33.76 -54.59 -5.21
CA MET A 1 -33.16 -53.67 -4.21
C MET A 1 -31.79 -53.25 -4.72
N LEU A 2 -31.56 -51.96 -4.89
CA LEU A 2 -30.25 -51.35 -5.18
C LEU A 2 -30.25 -49.99 -4.44
N PRO A 3 -29.32 -49.71 -3.51
CA PRO A 3 -29.40 -48.53 -2.67
C PRO A 3 -28.87 -47.28 -3.38
N ARG A 4 -29.45 -46.13 -3.03
CA ARG A 4 -29.03 -44.80 -3.53
C ARG A 4 -27.70 -44.40 -2.90
N ILE A 5 -26.62 -44.33 -3.70
CA ILE A 5 -25.39 -43.61 -3.35
C ILE A 5 -25.33 -42.37 -4.25
N GLY A 6 -25.83 -41.24 -3.75
CA GLY A 6 -25.95 -40.03 -4.59
C GLY A 6 -26.38 -38.75 -3.86
N THR A 7 -26.13 -38.65 -2.55
CA THR A 7 -26.58 -37.47 -1.77
C THR A 7 -25.58 -37.03 -0.69
N LEU A 8 -24.54 -37.83 -0.39
CA LEU A 8 -23.52 -37.46 0.62
C LEU A 8 -22.34 -36.65 0.05
N LEU A 9 -22.05 -36.79 -1.25
CA LEU A 9 -20.89 -36.14 -1.88
C LEU A 9 -21.10 -34.63 -2.11
N LEU A 10 -22.34 -34.20 -2.37
CA LEU A 10 -22.65 -32.79 -2.66
C LEU A 10 -22.54 -31.88 -1.43
N LEU A 11 -22.91 -32.39 -0.24
CA LEU A 11 -22.79 -31.64 1.01
C LEU A 11 -21.34 -31.44 1.43
N LEU A 12 -20.50 -32.48 1.33
CA LEU A 12 -19.08 -32.40 1.73
C LEU A 12 -18.29 -31.40 0.90
N VAL A 13 -18.51 -31.35 -0.43
CA VAL A 13 -17.87 -30.37 -1.31
C VAL A 13 -18.32 -28.95 -1.00
N CYS A 14 -19.62 -28.71 -0.77
CA CYS A 14 -20.10 -27.40 -0.32
C CYS A 14 -19.49 -26.97 1.02
N THR A 15 -19.40 -27.85 2.02
CA THR A 15 -18.80 -27.50 3.31
C THR A 15 -17.30 -27.22 3.23
N ALA A 16 -16.56 -27.94 2.39
CA ALA A 16 -15.12 -27.70 2.19
C ALA A 16 -14.85 -26.36 1.47
N PHE A 17 -15.64 -26.04 0.44
CA PHE A 17 -15.51 -24.77 -0.30
C PHE A 17 -15.85 -23.56 0.59
N VAL A 18 -16.92 -23.66 1.38
CA VAL A 18 -17.29 -22.63 2.38
C VAL A 18 -16.21 -22.50 3.46
N ALA A 19 -15.64 -23.60 3.97
CA ALA A 19 -14.58 -23.57 4.96
C ALA A 19 -13.32 -22.83 4.44
N ALA A 20 -12.89 -23.10 3.19
CA ALA A 20 -11.76 -22.44 2.57
C ALA A 20 -12.00 -20.94 2.27
N GLN A 21 -13.24 -20.53 1.97
CA GLN A 21 -13.59 -19.11 1.89
C GLN A 21 -13.63 -18.44 3.28
N THR A 22 -14.18 -19.10 4.31
CA THR A 22 -14.18 -18.53 5.67
C THR A 22 -12.76 -18.33 6.23
N SER A 23 -11.82 -19.22 5.92
CA SER A 23 -10.43 -19.07 6.37
C SER A 23 -9.66 -17.98 5.62
N THR A 24 -10.06 -17.63 4.39
CA THR A 24 -9.34 -16.61 3.60
C THR A 24 -9.77 -15.18 3.87
N TYR A 25 -10.99 -14.92 4.35
CA TYR A 25 -11.52 -13.56 4.59
C TYR A 25 -11.71 -13.16 6.06
N HIS A 26 -11.20 -13.95 7.01
CA HIS A 26 -11.30 -13.67 8.46
C HIS A 26 -10.68 -12.32 8.89
N ASP A 27 -9.71 -11.82 8.12
CA ASP A 27 -8.97 -10.56 8.32
C ASP A 27 -9.53 -9.38 7.50
N VAL A 28 -10.76 -9.51 6.97
CA VAL A 28 -11.45 -8.50 6.15
C VAL A 28 -12.66 -7.96 6.89
N VAL A 29 -12.76 -6.63 6.99
CA VAL A 29 -13.93 -5.89 7.49
C VAL A 29 -14.66 -5.20 6.34
N VAL A 30 -15.99 -5.18 6.38
CA VAL A 30 -16.83 -4.43 5.44
C VAL A 30 -17.61 -3.32 6.15
N ILE A 31 -17.55 -2.11 5.59
CA ILE A 31 -18.28 -0.93 6.07
C ILE A 31 -19.49 -0.67 5.18
N ILE A 32 -20.65 -0.60 5.81
CA ILE A 32 -21.96 -0.41 5.19
C ILE A 32 -22.60 0.86 5.74
N ASN A 33 -23.00 1.77 4.86
CA ASN A 33 -23.85 2.90 5.21
C ASN A 33 -25.31 2.45 5.35
N SER A 34 -25.83 2.39 6.58
CA SER A 34 -27.21 1.98 6.85
C SER A 34 -28.28 2.96 6.33
N ASN A 35 -27.91 4.18 5.96
CA ASN A 35 -28.80 5.12 5.27
C ASN A 35 -28.93 4.84 3.77
N SER A 36 -28.04 4.02 3.18
CA SER A 36 -27.99 3.74 1.74
C SER A 36 -28.43 2.31 1.42
N PRO A 37 -29.60 2.11 0.78
CA PRO A 37 -30.03 0.78 0.32
C PRO A 37 -29.06 0.14 -0.69
N GLN A 38 -28.31 0.94 -1.45
CA GLN A 38 -27.28 0.43 -2.36
C GLN A 38 -26.09 -0.13 -1.58
N SER A 39 -25.64 0.57 -0.53
CA SER A 39 -24.55 0.15 0.35
C SER A 39 -24.93 -1.13 1.09
N ASP A 40 -26.16 -1.18 1.62
CA ASP A 40 -26.71 -2.36 2.29
C ASP A 40 -26.74 -3.59 1.36
N SER A 41 -27.28 -3.44 0.15
CA SER A 41 -27.37 -4.51 -0.83
C SER A 41 -25.98 -5.02 -1.25
N ILE A 42 -25.04 -4.13 -1.54
CA ILE A 42 -23.67 -4.49 -1.97
C ILE A 42 -22.90 -5.14 -0.82
N GLY A 43 -22.90 -4.53 0.37
CA GLY A 43 -22.15 -5.02 1.52
C GLY A 43 -22.67 -6.34 2.04
N SER A 44 -24.00 -6.53 2.07
CA SER A 44 -24.62 -7.81 2.47
C SER A 44 -24.38 -8.90 1.41
N TYR A 45 -24.37 -8.56 0.12
CA TYR A 45 -24.01 -9.49 -0.95
C TYR A 45 -22.54 -9.93 -0.84
N PHE A 46 -21.61 -8.98 -0.74
CA PHE A 46 -20.18 -9.28 -0.55
C PHE A 46 -19.93 -10.11 0.70
N ALA A 47 -20.55 -9.75 1.83
CA ALA A 47 -20.44 -10.49 3.08
C ALA A 47 -20.89 -11.95 2.95
N ALA A 48 -22.00 -12.20 2.25
CA ALA A 48 -22.46 -13.55 1.96
C ALA A 48 -21.52 -14.30 1.00
N GLN A 49 -21.08 -13.67 -0.10
CA GLN A 49 -20.23 -14.29 -1.11
C GLN A 49 -18.78 -14.56 -0.68
N ARG A 50 -18.34 -13.97 0.45
CA ARG A 50 -17.01 -14.17 1.05
C ARG A 50 -17.07 -14.76 2.46
N CYS A 51 -18.25 -15.13 2.93
CA CYS A 51 -18.50 -15.64 4.28
C CYS A 51 -17.86 -14.75 5.38
N ILE A 52 -17.98 -13.43 5.24
CA ILE A 52 -17.45 -12.44 6.20
C ILE A 52 -18.10 -12.67 7.57
N HIS A 53 -17.27 -12.78 8.61
CA HIS A 53 -17.75 -12.99 9.98
C HIS A 53 -18.69 -11.84 10.41
N PRO A 54 -19.81 -12.08 11.12
CA PRO A 54 -20.74 -11.02 11.49
C PRO A 54 -20.11 -9.85 12.27
N GLU A 55 -19.10 -10.14 13.11
CA GLU A 55 -18.35 -9.12 13.85
C GLU A 55 -17.47 -8.24 12.95
N ASN A 56 -17.17 -8.69 11.73
CA ASN A 56 -16.43 -7.93 10.73
C ASN A 56 -17.35 -7.04 9.84
N ILE A 57 -18.66 -7.00 10.12
CA ILE A 57 -19.63 -6.19 9.36
C ILE A 57 -19.99 -4.93 10.16
N ILE A 58 -19.42 -3.79 9.78
CA ILE A 58 -19.67 -2.50 10.43
C ILE A 58 -20.81 -1.77 9.71
N ARG A 59 -21.88 -1.45 10.44
CA ARG A 59 -23.06 -0.72 9.92
C ARG A 59 -23.16 0.65 10.58
N LEU A 60 -22.94 1.71 9.82
CA LEU A 60 -22.96 3.11 10.31
C LEU A 60 -23.98 3.95 9.54
N ALA A 61 -24.69 4.83 10.25
CA ALA A 61 -25.58 5.82 9.62
C ALA A 61 -24.74 7.01 9.11
N LEU A 62 -24.42 7.03 7.82
CA LEU A 62 -23.53 8.03 7.21
C LEU A 62 -24.28 8.92 6.20
N PRO A 63 -23.77 10.11 5.86
CA PRO A 63 -24.31 10.94 4.77
C PRO A 63 -24.38 10.17 3.45
N LEU A 64 -25.38 10.50 2.61
CA LEU A 64 -25.52 9.95 1.25
C LEU A 64 -24.70 10.70 0.19
N THR A 65 -23.98 11.76 0.58
CA THR A 65 -23.12 12.54 -0.32
C THR A 65 -21.76 11.86 -0.48
N GLU A 66 -21.23 11.87 -1.71
CA GLU A 66 -19.88 11.36 -1.98
C GLU A 66 -18.78 12.21 -1.31
N GLU A 67 -19.02 13.50 -1.06
CA GLU A 67 -18.09 14.40 -0.39
C GLU A 67 -18.61 14.76 1.01
N ILE A 68 -17.73 14.69 2.03
CA ILE A 68 -17.99 15.02 3.42
C ILE A 68 -16.90 15.92 4.00
N SER A 69 -17.20 16.63 5.08
CA SER A 69 -16.26 17.49 5.83
C SER A 69 -15.46 16.71 6.90
N ASP A 70 -14.34 17.25 7.38
CA ASP A 70 -13.55 16.63 8.46
C ASP A 70 -14.39 16.26 9.71
N PRO A 71 -15.34 17.07 10.21
CA PRO A 71 -16.20 16.67 11.33
C PRO A 71 -17.12 15.48 11.02
N GLN A 72 -17.61 15.37 9.78
CA GLN A 72 -18.40 14.21 9.36
C GLN A 72 -17.53 12.96 9.19
N PHE A 73 -16.29 13.13 8.71
CA PHE A 73 -15.31 12.04 8.66
C PHE A 73 -14.90 11.59 10.07
N ALA A 74 -14.77 12.50 11.03
CA ALA A 74 -14.48 12.16 12.42
C ALA A 74 -15.57 11.27 13.05
N LEU A 75 -16.85 11.46 12.68
CA LEU A 75 -17.95 10.58 13.09
C LEU A 75 -17.84 9.18 12.45
N LEU A 76 -17.53 9.11 11.15
CA LEU A 76 -17.29 7.86 10.43
C LEU A 76 -16.12 7.09 11.07
N ARG A 77 -14.97 7.77 11.20
CA ARG A 77 -13.77 7.28 11.89
C ARG A 77 -14.11 6.72 13.26
N LYS A 78 -14.78 7.49 14.12
CA LYS A 78 -15.12 7.06 15.47
C LYS A 78 -15.97 5.79 15.45
N GLY A 79 -16.99 5.71 14.58
CA GLY A 79 -17.83 4.51 14.47
C GLY A 79 -17.04 3.25 14.06
N VAL A 80 -16.04 3.39 13.19
CA VAL A 80 -15.14 2.27 12.81
C VAL A 80 -14.18 1.93 13.94
N GLU A 81 -13.51 2.92 14.55
CA GLU A 81 -12.57 2.71 15.65
C GLU A 81 -13.24 2.10 16.89
N ASP A 82 -14.44 2.58 17.26
CA ASP A 82 -15.27 2.02 18.34
C ASP A 82 -15.60 0.55 18.08
N HIS A 83 -16.05 0.20 16.86
CA HIS A 83 -16.45 -1.17 16.51
C HIS A 83 -15.25 -2.13 16.55
N LEU A 84 -14.14 -1.77 15.89
CA LEU A 84 -12.94 -2.60 15.87
C LEU A 84 -12.40 -2.87 17.28
N THR A 85 -12.43 -1.84 18.15
CA THR A 85 -12.00 -1.94 19.55
C THR A 85 -12.99 -2.74 20.41
N LEU A 86 -14.30 -2.62 20.17
CA LEU A 86 -15.34 -3.34 20.92
C LEU A 86 -15.22 -4.85 20.78
N TYR A 87 -14.90 -5.34 19.58
CA TYR A 87 -14.68 -6.76 19.30
C TYR A 87 -13.21 -7.19 19.48
N GLY A 88 -12.29 -6.26 19.73
CA GLY A 88 -10.86 -6.55 19.90
C GLY A 88 -10.14 -7.02 18.62
N ILE A 89 -10.73 -6.75 17.45
CA ILE A 89 -10.26 -7.25 16.15
C ILE A 89 -9.31 -6.29 15.43
N GLN A 90 -9.01 -5.11 15.99
CA GLN A 90 -8.22 -4.09 15.32
C GLN A 90 -6.82 -4.53 14.86
N ASP A 91 -6.24 -5.57 15.46
CA ASP A 91 -4.90 -6.06 15.11
C ASP A 91 -4.92 -7.36 14.28
N SER A 92 -6.07 -8.05 14.18
CA SER A 92 -6.27 -9.21 13.31
C SER A 92 -6.81 -8.85 11.93
N ILE A 93 -7.39 -7.66 11.76
CA ILE A 93 -7.89 -7.17 10.47
C ILE A 93 -6.77 -6.53 9.66
N ASN A 94 -6.55 -7.04 8.44
CA ASN A 94 -5.60 -6.50 7.47
C ASN A 94 -6.29 -5.57 6.46
N TYR A 95 -7.55 -5.88 6.10
CA TYR A 95 -8.27 -5.24 5.00
C TYR A 95 -9.57 -4.60 5.46
N ILE A 96 -9.85 -3.39 4.94
CA ILE A 96 -11.16 -2.73 5.10
C ILE A 96 -11.78 -2.53 3.71
N VAL A 97 -13.07 -2.79 3.59
CA VAL A 97 -13.84 -2.65 2.36
C VAL A 97 -14.96 -1.63 2.58
N THR A 98 -14.93 -0.49 1.89
CA THR A 98 -16.08 0.43 1.82
C THR A 98 -17.00 0.01 0.66
N THR A 99 -18.25 0.48 0.67
CA THR A 99 -19.27 0.11 -0.33
C THR A 99 -19.93 1.36 -0.91
N LYS A 100 -20.48 1.26 -2.13
CA LYS A 100 -21.21 2.36 -2.78
C LYS A 100 -22.25 2.98 -1.84
N GLY A 101 -22.11 4.28 -1.57
CA GLY A 101 -22.98 5.02 -0.63
C GLY A 101 -22.38 5.21 0.75
N VAL A 102 -21.26 4.57 1.09
CA VAL A 102 -20.28 5.17 2.03
C VAL A 102 -19.69 6.39 1.33
N PRO A 103 -19.48 7.54 2.02
CA PRO A 103 -18.81 8.69 1.45
C PRO A 103 -17.46 8.33 0.81
N LEU A 104 -17.07 9.08 -0.23
CA LEU A 104 -15.90 8.80 -1.07
C LEU A 104 -14.73 9.75 -0.78
N LYS A 105 -15.01 10.97 -0.31
CA LYS A 105 -14.00 12.03 -0.14
C LYS A 105 -14.16 12.80 1.15
N VAL A 106 -13.03 13.19 1.73
CA VAL A 106 -12.95 14.16 2.82
C VAL A 106 -12.44 15.48 2.26
N LYS A 107 -13.31 16.50 2.24
CA LYS A 107 -12.99 17.84 1.76
C LYS A 107 -12.33 18.67 2.87
N ARG A 108 -11.10 19.12 2.61
CA ARG A 108 -10.33 20.00 3.49
C ARG A 108 -10.10 21.35 2.83
N GLN A 109 -10.36 22.43 3.57
CA GLN A 109 -10.13 23.84 3.21
C GLN A 109 -10.13 24.13 1.70
N ASP A 110 -8.94 24.17 1.08
CA ASP A 110 -8.73 24.62 -0.30
C ASP A 110 -8.63 23.48 -1.33
N GLY A 111 -9.07 22.26 -1.00
CA GLY A 111 -8.97 21.08 -1.90
C GLY A 111 -7.60 20.39 -1.88
N TRP A 112 -6.50 21.15 -1.80
CA TRP A 112 -5.11 20.65 -1.89
C TRP A 112 -4.68 19.61 -0.84
N TYR A 113 -5.37 19.56 0.32
CA TYR A 113 -5.13 18.59 1.39
C TYR A 113 -6.28 17.58 1.56
N SER A 114 -7.23 17.59 0.61
CA SER A 114 -8.37 16.68 0.62
C SER A 114 -7.94 15.27 0.19
N SER A 115 -8.65 14.28 0.68
CA SER A 115 -8.31 12.85 0.53
C SER A 115 -9.53 12.02 0.16
N SER A 116 -9.31 10.78 -0.27
CA SER A 116 -10.36 9.77 -0.27
C SER A 116 -10.66 9.35 1.17
N VAL A 117 -11.88 8.88 1.41
CA VAL A 117 -12.24 8.29 2.72
C VAL A 117 -11.39 7.05 2.98
N GLU A 118 -11.10 6.27 1.95
CA GLU A 118 -10.30 5.05 2.01
C GLU A 118 -8.85 5.31 2.46
N SER A 119 -8.18 6.34 1.92
CA SER A 119 -6.78 6.67 2.24
C SER A 119 -6.58 7.20 3.67
N GLU A 120 -7.65 7.73 4.29
CA GLU A 120 -7.66 8.08 5.72
C GLU A 120 -7.99 6.87 6.61
N LEU A 121 -8.91 5.99 6.17
CA LEU A 121 -9.24 4.75 6.86
C LEU A 121 -8.02 3.82 6.97
N SER A 122 -7.08 3.87 6.02
CA SER A 122 -5.80 3.15 6.11
C SER A 122 -5.00 3.46 7.38
N LEU A 123 -5.22 4.63 8.00
CA LEU A 123 -4.39 5.12 9.12
C LEU A 123 -4.99 4.87 10.51
N LEU A 124 -6.19 4.29 10.61
CA LEU A 124 -6.88 4.07 11.88
C LEU A 124 -6.07 3.20 12.85
N LEU A 125 -6.21 3.49 14.15
CA LEU A 125 -5.69 2.68 15.28
C LEU A 125 -4.21 2.27 15.21
N GLY A 126 -3.38 2.98 14.42
CA GLY A 126 -1.97 2.63 14.20
C GLY A 126 -1.01 3.80 14.48
N PRO A 127 0.32 3.61 14.31
CA PRO A 127 1.32 4.67 14.50
C PRO A 127 1.10 5.91 13.61
N TYR A 128 0.34 5.78 12.52
CA TYR A 128 0.00 6.86 11.60
C TYR A 128 -1.33 7.57 11.91
N ALA A 129 -2.08 7.15 12.94
CA ALA A 129 -3.40 7.70 13.26
C ALA A 129 -3.40 9.19 13.64
N GLY A 130 -2.24 9.73 14.05
CA GLY A 130 -2.02 11.15 14.29
C GLY A 130 -1.83 12.01 13.03
N SER A 131 -1.72 11.40 11.85
CA SER A 131 -1.68 12.10 10.55
C SER A 131 -3.05 12.32 9.93
N ILE A 132 -4.09 11.61 10.41
CA ILE A 132 -5.48 11.79 9.96
C ILE A 132 -5.94 13.22 10.21
N GLY A 133 -6.56 13.85 9.21
CA GLY A 133 -6.94 15.27 9.28
C GLY A 133 -5.76 16.24 9.11
N GLY A 134 -4.55 15.73 8.87
CA GLY A 134 -3.33 16.52 8.73
C GLY A 134 -3.18 17.20 7.37
N ASN A 135 -2.31 18.22 7.33
CA ASN A 135 -1.97 18.92 6.09
C ASN A 135 -0.94 18.12 5.27
N GLY A 136 -1.44 17.23 4.42
CA GLY A 136 -0.66 16.56 3.38
C GLY A 136 -0.60 15.05 3.52
N ARG A 137 0.07 14.43 2.55
CA ARG A 137 0.22 12.97 2.45
C ARG A 137 1.36 12.45 3.32
N ILE A 138 1.25 11.19 3.74
CA ILE A 138 2.36 10.42 4.30
C ILE A 138 2.90 9.43 3.25
N THR A 139 4.16 9.04 3.36
CA THR A 139 4.71 7.92 2.57
C THR A 139 4.11 6.61 3.05
N SER A 140 3.63 5.77 2.13
CA SER A 140 3.12 4.43 2.48
C SER A 140 4.27 3.56 3.02
N PRO A 141 4.14 2.94 4.21
CA PRO A 141 5.15 2.01 4.72
C PRO A 141 5.27 0.72 3.88
N TYR A 142 4.25 0.44 3.06
CA TYR A 142 4.19 -0.74 2.19
C TYR A 142 4.64 -0.46 0.74
N TYR A 143 4.94 0.80 0.37
CA TYR A 143 5.40 1.12 -0.98
C TYR A 143 6.70 0.39 -1.36
N GLY A 144 6.68 -0.28 -2.51
CA GLY A 144 7.80 -1.06 -3.03
C GLY A 144 8.14 -2.32 -2.22
N LYS A 145 7.28 -2.75 -1.29
CA LYS A 145 7.49 -3.97 -0.50
C LYS A 145 7.06 -5.22 -1.27
N ARG A 146 7.80 -6.30 -0.99
CA ARG A 146 7.60 -7.66 -1.50
C ARG A 146 7.58 -8.56 -0.26
N GLY A 147 6.63 -9.47 -0.19
CA GLY A 147 6.21 -10.12 1.07
C GLY A 147 4.73 -9.91 1.34
N HIS A 148 4.11 -10.80 2.11
CA HIS A 148 2.69 -10.67 2.46
C HIS A 148 2.44 -9.46 3.37
N PHE A 149 1.33 -8.76 3.12
CA PHE A 149 0.92 -7.67 3.99
C PHE A 149 0.34 -8.20 5.30
N THR A 150 0.83 -7.67 6.42
CA THR A 150 0.09 -7.71 7.69
C THR A 150 0.03 -6.32 8.31
N ARG A 151 -1.12 -6.00 8.92
CA ARG A 151 -1.30 -4.78 9.70
C ARG A 151 -0.28 -4.68 10.82
N MET A 152 -0.03 -5.78 11.54
CA MET A 152 0.94 -5.84 12.64
C MET A 152 2.35 -5.40 12.22
N GLN A 153 2.76 -5.69 10.98
CA GLN A 153 4.06 -5.27 10.44
C GLN A 153 4.08 -3.82 9.97
N TYR A 154 3.02 -3.35 9.30
CA TYR A 154 3.03 -2.06 8.59
C TYR A 154 2.26 -0.92 9.28
N GLY A 155 1.49 -1.20 10.34
CA GLY A 155 0.79 -0.20 11.15
C GLY A 155 -0.35 0.53 10.43
N ILE A 156 -0.86 -0.03 9.33
CA ILE A 156 -1.94 0.51 8.49
C ILE A 156 -2.99 -0.57 8.20
N TYR A 157 -4.12 -0.20 7.61
CA TYR A 157 -5.03 -1.13 6.92
C TYR A 157 -4.84 -0.96 5.41
N LEU A 158 -5.04 -2.04 4.63
CA LEU A 158 -5.23 -1.91 3.18
C LEU A 158 -6.72 -1.71 2.90
N VAL A 159 -7.08 -0.53 2.37
CA VAL A 159 -8.48 -0.16 2.16
C VAL A 159 -8.83 -0.20 0.69
N THR A 160 -9.92 -0.90 0.38
CA THR A 160 -10.52 -1.01 -0.95
C THR A 160 -11.99 -0.63 -0.90
N ARG A 161 -12.61 -0.48 -2.07
CA ARG A 161 -14.00 -0.05 -2.20
C ARG A 161 -14.74 -0.88 -3.24
N LEU A 162 -16.01 -1.16 -2.99
CA LEU A 162 -16.94 -1.80 -3.92
C LEU A 162 -17.91 -0.74 -4.47
N ASP A 163 -17.57 -0.14 -5.61
CA ASP A 163 -18.33 0.94 -6.25
C ASP A 163 -18.28 0.85 -7.80
N GLY A 164 -19.20 1.55 -8.45
CA GLY A 164 -19.53 1.44 -9.88
C GLY A 164 -20.78 2.28 -10.15
N TYR A 165 -21.21 2.49 -11.40
CA TYR A 165 -22.37 3.36 -11.66
C TYR A 165 -23.67 2.84 -11.03
N THR A 166 -23.85 1.53 -10.99
CA THR A 166 -25.03 0.83 -10.49
C THR A 166 -24.65 -0.31 -9.55
N VAL A 167 -25.62 -0.81 -8.77
CA VAL A 167 -25.44 -2.03 -7.95
C VAL A 167 -25.05 -3.24 -8.82
N ALA A 168 -25.58 -3.34 -10.04
CA ALA A 168 -25.28 -4.45 -10.96
C ALA A 168 -23.81 -4.44 -11.42
N ASP A 169 -23.22 -3.26 -11.66
CA ASP A 169 -21.79 -3.15 -12.01
C ASP A 169 -20.91 -3.67 -10.87
N VAL A 170 -21.28 -3.35 -9.63
CA VAL A 170 -20.54 -3.77 -8.42
C VAL A 170 -20.73 -5.26 -8.12
N VAL A 171 -21.94 -5.80 -8.25
CA VAL A 171 -22.18 -7.25 -8.12
C VAL A 171 -21.38 -8.01 -9.18
N GLY A 172 -21.42 -7.57 -10.45
CA GLY A 172 -20.62 -8.18 -11.50
C GLY A 172 -19.10 -8.14 -11.22
N LEU A 173 -18.60 -7.08 -10.58
CA LEU A 173 -17.21 -6.99 -10.12
C LEU A 173 -16.88 -8.00 -9.02
N ILE A 174 -17.78 -8.20 -8.06
CA ILE A 174 -17.65 -9.20 -6.99
C ILE A 174 -17.67 -10.62 -7.58
N ASP A 175 -18.53 -10.88 -8.56
CA ASP A 175 -18.67 -12.19 -9.20
C ASP A 175 -17.45 -12.55 -10.05
N ARG A 176 -16.89 -11.56 -10.76
CA ARG A 176 -15.61 -11.72 -11.49
C ARG A 176 -14.40 -11.92 -10.56
N SER A 177 -14.57 -11.67 -9.25
CA SER A 177 -13.58 -11.95 -8.21
C SER A 177 -13.85 -13.27 -7.44
N ALA A 178 -14.82 -14.10 -7.85
CA ALA A 178 -15.25 -15.27 -7.06
C ALA A 178 -14.34 -16.51 -7.17
N VAL A 179 -13.59 -16.66 -8.27
CA VAL A 179 -12.78 -17.85 -8.56
C VAL A 179 -11.34 -17.43 -8.90
N ILE A 180 -10.39 -17.87 -8.09
CA ILE A 180 -8.96 -17.72 -8.38
C ILE A 180 -8.57 -18.80 -9.41
N PRO A 181 -7.87 -18.45 -10.52
CA PRO A 181 -7.38 -19.43 -11.48
C PRO A 181 -6.29 -20.36 -10.91
N ASN A 182 -6.31 -21.61 -11.35
CA ASN A 182 -5.21 -22.56 -11.13
C ASN A 182 -4.07 -22.22 -12.11
N GLY A 183 -3.11 -21.43 -11.64
CA GLY A 183 -1.98 -20.92 -12.42
C GLY A 183 -2.27 -19.59 -13.14
N PRO A 184 -1.21 -18.88 -13.60
CA PRO A 184 -1.35 -17.58 -14.25
C PRO A 184 -2.12 -17.68 -15.59
N PRO A 185 -2.89 -16.66 -15.97
CA PRO A 185 -3.74 -16.69 -17.16
C PRO A 185 -2.90 -16.74 -18.44
N THR A 186 -2.82 -17.95 -19.01
CA THR A 186 -2.21 -18.22 -20.32
C THR A 186 -3.07 -17.72 -21.48
N SER A 187 -4.35 -17.42 -21.23
CA SER A 187 -5.26 -16.78 -22.17
C SER A 187 -5.41 -15.28 -21.89
N GLY A 188 -5.49 -14.50 -22.95
CA GLY A 188 -5.61 -13.03 -22.88
C GLY A 188 -4.26 -12.29 -22.87
N LYS A 189 -4.31 -10.98 -22.62
CA LYS A 189 -3.15 -10.08 -22.68
C LYS A 189 -3.23 -8.91 -21.69
N PHE A 190 -2.08 -8.39 -21.31
CA PHE A 190 -1.96 -7.05 -20.75
C PHE A 190 -1.90 -6.02 -21.89
N VAL A 191 -2.46 -4.84 -21.66
CA VAL A 191 -2.51 -3.73 -22.62
C VAL A 191 -1.93 -2.49 -21.95
N LEU A 192 -0.81 -2.01 -22.48
CA LEU A 192 -0.08 -0.86 -21.95
C LEU A 192 0.00 0.19 -23.06
N ASP A 193 -0.60 1.35 -22.80
CA ASP A 193 -1.01 2.34 -23.79
C ASP A 193 -0.32 3.68 -23.48
N MET A 194 0.86 3.90 -24.08
CA MET A 194 1.65 5.12 -23.90
C MET A 194 1.20 6.23 -24.83
N ASP A 195 1.21 7.47 -24.33
CA ASP A 195 1.21 8.67 -25.16
C ASP A 195 2.61 9.32 -25.12
N PRO A 196 3.40 9.26 -26.21
CA PRO A 196 4.71 9.91 -26.33
C PRO A 196 4.68 11.42 -26.07
N GLY A 197 3.53 12.06 -26.24
CA GLY A 197 3.30 13.46 -25.91
C GLY A 197 3.48 13.81 -24.44
N TRP A 198 3.53 12.83 -23.52
CA TRP A 198 3.84 13.04 -22.10
C TRP A 198 5.32 12.85 -21.74
N ASN A 199 6.18 12.44 -22.68
CA ASN A 199 7.61 12.19 -22.42
C ASN A 199 8.39 13.43 -21.93
N THR A 200 7.89 14.64 -22.13
CA THR A 200 8.52 15.86 -21.59
C THR A 200 8.08 16.17 -20.15
N ALA A 201 6.83 15.83 -19.78
CA ALA A 201 6.21 16.26 -18.53
C ALA A 201 6.19 15.17 -17.45
N ALA A 202 5.99 13.91 -17.85
CA ALA A 202 5.96 12.75 -16.95
C ALA A 202 6.50 11.47 -17.64
N PRO A 203 7.74 11.50 -18.19
CA PRO A 203 8.32 10.36 -18.92
C PRO A 203 8.32 9.05 -18.13
N TYR A 204 8.50 9.14 -16.80
CA TYR A 204 8.53 7.99 -15.91
C TYR A 204 7.25 7.15 -15.94
N LEU A 205 6.08 7.72 -16.24
CA LEU A 205 4.84 6.94 -16.36
C LEU A 205 4.85 6.05 -17.61
N ASN A 206 5.33 6.57 -18.75
CA ASN A 206 5.60 5.74 -19.92
C ASN A 206 6.72 4.73 -19.63
N THR A 207 7.84 5.14 -19.02
CA THR A 207 8.94 4.22 -18.67
C THR A 207 8.48 3.06 -17.80
N ARG A 208 7.60 3.30 -16.82
CA ARG A 208 7.00 2.24 -15.97
C ARG A 208 6.17 1.25 -16.79
N MET A 209 5.45 1.72 -17.82
CA MET A 209 4.76 0.84 -18.77
C MET A 209 5.73 0.01 -19.63
N SER A 210 6.88 0.54 -20.07
CA SER A 210 7.93 -0.27 -20.70
C SER A 210 8.43 -1.38 -19.77
N VAL A 211 8.79 -1.04 -18.53
CA VAL A 211 9.35 -1.98 -17.54
C VAL A 211 8.33 -3.06 -17.15
N ALA A 212 7.04 -2.71 -17.06
CA ALA A 212 5.96 -3.66 -16.88
C ALA A 212 5.88 -4.64 -18.07
N ALA A 213 5.87 -4.12 -19.31
CA ALA A 213 5.81 -4.95 -20.52
C ALA A 213 6.96 -5.96 -20.60
N ASP A 214 8.19 -5.51 -20.33
CA ASP A 214 9.37 -6.37 -20.40
C ASP A 214 9.43 -7.39 -19.26
N THR A 215 8.80 -7.09 -18.12
CA THR A 215 8.64 -8.05 -17.01
C THR A 215 7.59 -9.11 -17.34
N MET A 216 6.44 -8.73 -17.91
CA MET A 216 5.43 -9.67 -18.41
C MET A 216 5.99 -10.59 -19.49
N ARG A 217 6.68 -10.03 -20.50
CA ARG A 217 7.30 -10.79 -21.60
C ARG A 217 8.33 -11.80 -21.10
N ARG A 218 9.16 -11.43 -20.12
CA ARG A 218 10.13 -12.35 -19.49
C ARG A 218 9.47 -13.50 -18.73
N ARG A 219 8.23 -13.34 -18.26
CA ARG A 219 7.41 -14.40 -17.66
C ARG A 219 6.56 -15.19 -18.68
N GLY A 220 6.73 -14.95 -19.98
CA GLY A 220 5.91 -15.58 -21.03
C GLY A 220 4.47 -15.07 -21.10
N LEU A 221 4.13 -13.99 -20.39
CA LEU A 221 2.80 -13.39 -20.42
C LEU A 221 2.64 -12.49 -21.64
N SER A 222 1.50 -12.60 -22.31
CA SER A 222 1.18 -11.76 -23.46
C SER A 222 0.97 -10.29 -23.05
N CYS A 223 1.73 -9.39 -23.66
CA CYS A 223 1.64 -7.94 -23.42
C CYS A 223 1.68 -7.16 -24.73
N LEU A 224 0.59 -6.48 -25.04
CA LEU A 224 0.55 -5.40 -26.03
C LEU A 224 1.08 -4.13 -25.36
N LEU A 225 2.19 -3.62 -25.86
CA LEU A 225 2.70 -2.29 -25.51
C LEU A 225 2.60 -1.42 -26.76
N ASP A 226 1.74 -0.42 -26.74
CA ASP A 226 1.78 0.66 -27.73
C ASP A 226 2.67 1.79 -27.22
N SER A 227 3.52 2.30 -28.11
CA SER A 227 4.43 3.42 -27.86
C SER A 227 4.31 4.51 -28.93
N THR A 228 3.15 4.58 -29.57
CA THR A 228 2.84 5.45 -30.71
C THR A 228 1.81 6.50 -30.29
N ASN A 229 1.31 7.29 -31.24
CA ASN A 229 0.31 8.31 -30.99
C ASN A 229 -1.12 7.77 -31.25
N VAL A 230 -1.39 6.53 -30.84
CA VAL A 230 -2.64 5.81 -31.14
C VAL A 230 -3.29 5.33 -29.85
N TYR A 231 -4.35 6.02 -29.44
CA TYR A 231 -5.16 5.62 -28.29
C TYR A 231 -5.82 4.25 -28.51
N LEU A 232 -5.46 3.26 -27.70
CA LEU A 232 -5.93 1.88 -27.89
C LEU A 232 -7.39 1.67 -27.47
N THR A 233 -8.20 1.17 -28.41
CA THR A 233 -9.58 0.74 -28.19
C THR A 233 -9.83 -0.69 -28.71
N GLY A 234 -10.98 -1.28 -28.38
CA GLY A 234 -11.46 -2.54 -28.96
C GLY A 234 -10.75 -3.82 -28.50
N GLN A 235 -9.85 -3.75 -27.52
CA GLN A 235 -8.98 -4.87 -27.16
C GLN A 235 -9.74 -6.02 -26.50
N GLN A 236 -9.56 -7.21 -27.05
CA GLN A 236 -10.21 -8.43 -26.54
C GLN A 236 -9.35 -9.17 -25.50
N GLN A 237 -9.99 -9.89 -24.58
CA GLN A 237 -9.38 -10.75 -23.55
C GLN A 237 -8.29 -10.03 -22.73
N VAL A 238 -8.63 -8.90 -22.12
CA VAL A 238 -7.69 -8.07 -21.37
C VAL A 238 -7.57 -8.58 -19.93
N ASN A 239 -6.35 -8.91 -19.50
CA ASN A 239 -5.96 -9.31 -18.13
C ASN A 239 -5.48 -8.12 -17.28
N GLY A 240 -5.07 -7.04 -17.92
CA GLY A 240 -4.83 -5.78 -17.24
C GLY A 240 -4.53 -4.62 -18.18
N TYR A 241 -4.80 -3.40 -17.73
CA TYR A 241 -4.64 -2.18 -18.52
C TYR A 241 -3.89 -1.10 -17.76
N ALA A 242 -2.98 -0.40 -18.43
CA ALA A 242 -2.54 0.92 -18.01
C ALA A 242 -2.46 1.85 -19.22
N GLY A 243 -2.90 3.09 -19.04
CA GLY A 243 -2.82 4.08 -20.09
C GLY A 243 -3.32 5.45 -19.67
N TRP A 244 -3.23 6.40 -20.61
CA TRP A 244 -3.55 7.81 -20.36
C TRP A 244 -5.04 8.13 -20.40
N GLY A 245 -5.90 7.22 -20.88
CA GLY A 245 -7.35 7.44 -20.95
C GLY A 245 -7.67 8.76 -21.66
N SER A 246 -8.57 9.58 -21.10
CA SER A 246 -8.85 10.91 -21.65
C SER A 246 -7.74 11.97 -21.50
N ASN A 247 -6.61 11.65 -20.87
CA ASN A 247 -5.42 12.51 -20.86
C ASN A 247 -4.48 12.20 -22.06
N ASP A 248 -4.79 11.19 -22.87
CA ASP A 248 -4.13 10.91 -24.14
C ASP A 248 -4.42 12.05 -25.14
N LYS A 249 -3.37 12.57 -25.79
CA LYS A 249 -3.47 13.71 -26.72
C LYS A 249 -4.09 13.37 -28.07
N HIS A 250 -4.34 12.09 -28.33
CA HIS A 250 -4.82 11.56 -29.61
C HIS A 250 -6.23 10.97 -29.52
N THR A 251 -6.90 11.06 -28.36
CA THR A 251 -8.30 10.69 -28.20
C THR A 251 -9.25 11.89 -28.09
N SER A 252 -10.43 11.75 -28.67
CA SER A 252 -11.63 12.55 -28.37
C SER A 252 -12.73 11.71 -27.72
N GLN A 253 -12.47 10.43 -27.47
CA GLN A 253 -13.43 9.48 -26.89
C GLN A 253 -13.29 9.44 -25.38
N TYR A 254 -14.11 10.25 -24.70
CA TYR A 254 -14.16 10.22 -23.25
C TYR A 254 -14.89 8.97 -22.74
N GLY A 255 -14.14 8.04 -22.15
CA GLY A 255 -14.70 7.07 -21.19
C GLY A 255 -15.24 5.75 -21.74
N ARG A 256 -14.80 5.25 -22.90
CA ARG A 256 -14.97 3.82 -23.27
C ARG A 256 -13.78 3.29 -24.05
N LEU A 257 -13.11 2.29 -23.50
CA LEU A 257 -12.05 1.55 -24.21
C LEU A 257 -12.65 0.55 -25.22
N ASN A 258 -13.90 0.14 -25.00
CA ASN A 258 -14.61 -0.92 -25.71
C ASN A 258 -13.83 -2.25 -25.66
N PHE A 259 -13.24 -2.55 -24.49
CA PHE A 259 -12.50 -3.78 -24.25
C PHE A 259 -13.42 -4.92 -23.81
N THR A 260 -12.98 -6.17 -24.01
CA THR A 260 -13.52 -7.31 -23.26
C THR A 260 -12.52 -7.75 -22.20
N TRP A 261 -12.96 -7.71 -20.95
CA TRP A 261 -12.15 -7.98 -19.77
C TRP A 261 -12.29 -9.45 -19.37
N ASN A 262 -11.17 -10.10 -19.06
CA ASN A 262 -11.21 -11.41 -18.40
C ASN A 262 -11.58 -11.22 -16.91
N PRO A 263 -12.19 -12.22 -16.26
CA PRO A 263 -12.35 -12.23 -14.80
C PRO A 263 -11.00 -12.01 -14.11
N GLY A 264 -10.98 -11.15 -13.10
CA GLY A 264 -9.75 -10.76 -12.42
C GLY A 264 -8.90 -9.71 -13.13
N ALA A 265 -9.36 -9.11 -14.23
CA ALA A 265 -8.60 -8.04 -14.89
C ALA A 265 -8.50 -6.77 -14.03
N ILE A 266 -7.32 -6.13 -13.98
CA ILE A 266 -7.07 -4.92 -13.18
C ILE A 266 -6.59 -3.74 -14.03
N ALA A 267 -6.88 -2.51 -13.61
CA ALA A 267 -6.51 -1.31 -14.38
C ALA A 267 -5.90 -0.15 -13.55
N GLU A 268 -4.96 0.56 -14.16
CA GLU A 268 -4.51 1.90 -13.73
C GLU A 268 -4.85 2.91 -14.83
N THR A 269 -5.18 4.15 -14.47
CA THR A 269 -5.45 5.20 -15.45
C THR A 269 -4.71 6.48 -15.07
N TYR A 270 -3.87 6.99 -15.95
CA TYR A 270 -3.14 8.26 -15.74
C TYR A 270 -4.01 9.48 -16.04
N VAL A 271 -5.24 9.41 -15.53
CA VAL A 271 -6.34 10.36 -15.73
C VAL A 271 -6.55 11.11 -14.42
N SER A 272 -6.48 12.43 -14.47
CA SER A 272 -6.79 13.27 -13.32
C SER A 272 -8.23 13.08 -12.87
N THR A 273 -8.50 13.11 -11.57
CA THR A 273 -9.88 13.06 -11.04
C THR A 273 -10.70 11.84 -11.52
N SER A 274 -10.05 10.73 -11.91
CA SER A 274 -10.69 9.55 -12.52
C SER A 274 -11.64 8.77 -11.61
N ALA A 275 -11.64 9.05 -10.31
CA ALA A 275 -12.60 8.56 -9.33
C ALA A 275 -13.33 9.72 -8.63
N ARG A 276 -13.50 10.87 -9.28
CA ARG A 276 -14.22 12.04 -8.70
C ARG A 276 -15.69 11.77 -8.38
N THR A 277 -16.29 10.73 -8.94
CA THR A 277 -17.66 10.28 -8.67
C THR A 277 -17.86 8.87 -9.20
N PHE A 278 -18.75 8.11 -8.57
CA PHE A 278 -19.34 6.89 -9.12
C PHE A 278 -20.83 7.08 -9.45
N THR A 279 -21.27 8.33 -9.55
CA THR A 279 -22.56 8.70 -10.12
C THR A 279 -22.36 9.03 -11.59
N LYS A 280 -23.15 8.43 -12.50
CA LYS A 280 -22.95 8.62 -13.94
C LYS A 280 -23.19 10.09 -14.33
N PRO A 281 -22.17 10.80 -14.86
CA PRO A 281 -22.32 12.23 -15.15
C PRO A 281 -23.22 12.45 -16.36
N VAL A 282 -24.06 13.49 -16.31
CA VAL A 282 -24.96 13.87 -17.41
C VAL A 282 -24.19 14.52 -18.57
N VAL A 283 -23.13 15.26 -18.25
CA VAL A 283 -22.19 15.84 -19.22
C VAL A 283 -20.84 15.18 -19.01
N TYR A 284 -20.29 14.59 -20.08
CA TYR A 284 -19.08 13.80 -20.02
C TYR A 284 -17.88 14.62 -20.52
N GLY A 285 -16.80 14.70 -19.74
CA GLY A 285 -15.63 15.55 -20.06
C GLY A 285 -14.24 14.98 -19.74
N GLN A 286 -14.16 13.98 -18.86
CA GLN A 286 -12.93 13.26 -18.55
C GLN A 286 -13.31 11.83 -18.14
N SER A 287 -12.55 10.81 -18.56
CA SER A 287 -12.88 9.41 -18.25
C SER A 287 -12.93 9.14 -16.75
N LEU A 288 -13.71 8.12 -16.37
CA LEU A 288 -13.89 7.66 -15.00
C LEU A 288 -13.53 6.18 -14.93
N ILE A 289 -12.94 5.73 -13.82
CA ILE A 289 -12.75 4.29 -13.62
C ILE A 289 -14.08 3.55 -13.50
N ALA A 290 -15.17 4.26 -13.14
CA ALA A 290 -16.54 3.75 -13.21
C ALA A 290 -16.96 3.30 -14.62
N ASP A 291 -16.36 3.85 -15.68
CA ASP A 291 -16.62 3.42 -17.06
C ASP A 291 -16.13 2.00 -17.33
N ILE A 292 -14.86 1.74 -16.99
CA ILE A 292 -14.23 0.44 -17.22
C ILE A 292 -14.76 -0.62 -16.24
N ILE A 293 -15.27 -0.22 -15.07
CA ILE A 293 -16.02 -1.10 -14.15
C ILE A 293 -17.35 -1.54 -14.78
N ALA A 294 -18.10 -0.60 -15.36
CA ALA A 294 -19.34 -0.90 -16.10
C ALA A 294 -19.09 -1.67 -17.42
N GLU A 295 -17.87 -1.64 -17.94
CA GLU A 295 -17.43 -2.43 -19.11
C GLU A 295 -17.00 -3.85 -18.74
N GLY A 296 -16.58 -4.09 -17.49
CA GLY A 296 -16.27 -5.44 -17.00
C GLY A 296 -14.91 -5.60 -16.29
N VAL A 297 -14.14 -4.53 -16.04
CA VAL A 297 -12.91 -4.66 -15.24
C VAL A 297 -13.24 -5.13 -13.82
N THR A 298 -12.30 -5.82 -13.16
CA THR A 298 -12.50 -6.46 -11.86
C THR A 298 -11.87 -5.67 -10.71
N ALA A 299 -10.79 -4.94 -10.98
CA ALA A 299 -10.30 -3.89 -10.08
C ALA A 299 -9.76 -2.69 -10.87
N ALA A 300 -9.80 -1.50 -10.27
CA ALA A 300 -9.21 -0.31 -10.85
C ALA A 300 -8.78 0.69 -9.76
N LYS A 301 -7.67 1.39 -9.96
CA LYS A 301 -7.27 2.53 -9.14
C LYS A 301 -7.60 3.85 -9.85
N GLY A 302 -8.08 4.82 -9.07
CA GLY A 302 -8.35 6.16 -9.55
C GLY A 302 -8.23 7.22 -8.46
N TYR A 303 -8.49 8.47 -8.82
CA TYR A 303 -8.18 9.64 -8.00
C TYR A 303 -9.44 10.51 -7.79
N VAL A 304 -9.79 10.82 -6.54
CA VAL A 304 -11.03 11.53 -6.19
C VAL A 304 -10.92 13.07 -6.32
N TYR A 305 -9.68 13.57 -6.39
CA TYR A 305 -9.25 14.94 -6.70
C TYR A 305 -8.02 14.89 -7.63
N GLU A 306 -7.37 16.04 -7.91
CA GLU A 306 -6.23 16.17 -8.84
C GLU A 306 -4.93 15.55 -8.28
N PRO A 307 -4.44 14.43 -8.82
CA PRO A 307 -3.24 13.78 -8.32
C PRO A 307 -1.97 14.48 -8.85
N TYR A 308 -0.87 14.37 -8.11
CA TYR A 308 0.44 14.50 -8.75
C TYR A 308 0.72 13.23 -9.57
N ALA A 309 1.26 13.37 -10.78
CA ALA A 309 1.69 12.23 -11.59
C ALA A 309 2.71 11.32 -10.86
N SER A 310 3.52 11.88 -9.95
CA SER A 310 4.44 11.13 -9.09
C SER A 310 3.79 10.41 -7.90
N ALA A 311 2.48 10.61 -7.69
CA ALA A 311 1.66 9.89 -6.71
C ALA A 311 0.81 8.78 -7.36
N MET A 312 0.78 8.68 -8.69
CA MET A 312 0.13 7.58 -9.40
C MET A 312 0.86 6.26 -9.16
N ALA A 313 0.14 5.14 -9.24
CA ALA A 313 0.71 3.83 -8.97
C ALA A 313 1.88 3.50 -9.92
N ASP A 314 2.92 2.89 -9.38
CA ASP A 314 3.99 2.33 -10.19
C ASP A 314 3.52 1.04 -10.86
N VAL A 315 3.07 1.14 -12.11
CA VAL A 315 2.55 -0.03 -12.84
C VAL A 315 3.60 -1.13 -13.07
N SER A 316 4.90 -0.80 -12.97
CA SER A 316 5.97 -1.78 -13.01
C SER A 316 6.06 -2.62 -11.73
N ILE A 317 5.59 -2.08 -10.59
CA ILE A 317 5.40 -2.84 -9.34
C ILE A 317 4.04 -3.53 -9.36
N LEU A 318 2.97 -2.82 -9.73
CA LEU A 318 1.58 -3.32 -9.72
C LEU A 318 1.44 -4.66 -10.46
N PHE A 319 1.78 -4.67 -11.75
CA PHE A 319 1.60 -5.86 -12.57
C PHE A 319 2.65 -6.93 -12.27
N ASP A 320 3.83 -6.55 -11.82
CA ASP A 320 4.87 -7.49 -11.39
C ASP A 320 4.37 -8.31 -10.19
N LEU A 321 3.84 -7.67 -9.13
CA LEU A 321 3.30 -8.37 -7.97
C LEU A 321 2.00 -9.13 -8.31
N TYR A 322 1.09 -8.50 -9.04
CA TYR A 322 -0.21 -9.12 -9.34
C TYR A 322 -0.08 -10.38 -10.20
N THR A 323 0.86 -10.41 -11.14
CA THR A 323 1.17 -11.62 -11.93
C THR A 323 1.92 -12.71 -11.16
N GLN A 324 2.37 -12.41 -9.93
CA GLN A 324 2.94 -13.37 -8.99
C GLN A 324 1.93 -13.80 -7.91
N GLY A 325 0.62 -13.60 -8.10
CA GLY A 325 -0.40 -14.07 -7.15
C GLY A 325 -0.56 -13.23 -5.88
N TYR A 326 0.04 -12.04 -5.81
CA TYR A 326 -0.30 -11.06 -4.77
C TYR A 326 -1.75 -10.60 -4.94
N THR A 327 -2.40 -10.26 -3.83
CA THR A 327 -3.79 -9.79 -3.87
C THR A 327 -3.92 -8.42 -4.56
N VAL A 328 -5.13 -8.07 -5.01
CA VAL A 328 -5.47 -6.74 -5.55
C VAL A 328 -5.03 -5.65 -4.57
N ALA A 329 -5.42 -5.77 -3.30
CA ALA A 329 -5.08 -4.78 -2.28
C ALA A 329 -3.57 -4.66 -2.06
N GLU A 330 -2.84 -5.77 -1.92
CA GLU A 330 -1.37 -5.75 -1.77
C GLU A 330 -0.67 -5.15 -3.01
N SER A 331 -1.08 -5.56 -4.20
CA SER A 331 -0.46 -5.14 -5.46
C SER A 331 -0.61 -3.64 -5.69
N TYR A 332 -1.81 -3.08 -5.48
CA TYR A 332 -2.01 -1.64 -5.53
C TYR A 332 -1.32 -0.90 -4.38
N ALA A 333 -1.37 -1.42 -3.14
CA ALA A 333 -0.77 -0.74 -2.00
C ALA A 333 0.76 -0.66 -2.10
N SER A 334 1.42 -1.72 -2.59
CA SER A 334 2.87 -1.72 -2.83
C SER A 334 3.25 -0.84 -4.03
N ALA A 335 2.39 -0.74 -5.03
CA ALA A 335 2.57 0.21 -6.14
C ALA A 335 2.26 1.68 -5.75
N SER A 336 1.67 1.95 -4.58
CA SER A 336 1.15 3.28 -4.20
C SER A 336 2.07 3.99 -3.20
N PRO A 337 2.70 5.13 -3.58
CA PRO A 337 3.73 5.76 -2.75
C PRO A 337 3.20 6.50 -1.51
N PHE A 338 1.90 6.82 -1.44
CA PHE A 338 1.35 7.72 -0.43
C PHE A 338 0.02 7.25 0.17
N LEU A 339 -0.25 7.67 1.41
CA LEU A 339 -1.53 7.55 2.13
C LEU A 339 -1.93 8.92 2.71
N SER A 340 -3.13 9.06 3.29
CA SER A 340 -3.74 10.37 3.57
C SER A 340 -3.77 11.23 2.30
N TRP A 341 -4.20 10.60 1.20
CA TRP A 341 -4.11 11.12 -0.16
C TRP A 341 -5.40 10.87 -0.96
N MET A 342 -5.39 11.25 -2.23
CA MET A 342 -6.56 11.39 -3.10
C MET A 342 -6.94 10.10 -3.84
N ASP A 343 -6.23 9.00 -3.61
CA ASP A 343 -6.39 7.76 -4.35
C ASP A 343 -7.40 6.79 -3.71
N VAL A 344 -8.07 6.02 -4.56
CA VAL A 344 -9.00 4.96 -4.17
C VAL A 344 -8.80 3.74 -5.06
N VAL A 345 -8.81 2.56 -4.46
CA VAL A 345 -8.72 1.26 -5.14
C VAL A 345 -10.11 0.63 -5.11
N ILE A 346 -10.70 0.41 -6.28
CA ILE A 346 -11.94 -0.33 -6.45
C ILE A 346 -11.59 -1.79 -6.73
N GLY A 347 -12.21 -2.72 -6.02
CA GLY A 347 -11.94 -4.15 -6.18
C GLY A 347 -12.30 -4.95 -4.93
N ASP A 348 -12.37 -6.27 -5.10
CA ASP A 348 -12.29 -7.21 -3.98
C ASP A 348 -10.83 -7.20 -3.44
N PRO A 349 -10.59 -6.94 -2.14
CA PRO A 349 -9.24 -6.80 -1.63
C PRO A 349 -8.37 -8.05 -1.81
N LYS A 350 -8.95 -9.26 -1.67
CA LYS A 350 -8.16 -10.51 -1.59
C LYS A 350 -8.19 -11.33 -2.88
N TYR A 351 -8.83 -10.84 -3.94
CA TYR A 351 -8.69 -11.45 -5.26
C TYR A 351 -7.24 -11.42 -5.73
N ARG A 352 -6.81 -12.47 -6.43
CA ARG A 352 -5.47 -12.62 -7.02
C ARG A 352 -5.56 -13.37 -8.34
N LEU A 353 -4.63 -13.08 -9.24
CA LEU A 353 -4.68 -13.58 -10.62
C LEU A 353 -4.35 -15.07 -10.77
N THR A 354 -3.75 -15.67 -9.73
CA THR A 354 -3.36 -17.08 -9.63
C THR A 354 -3.29 -17.44 -8.13
N ASP A 355 -3.61 -18.69 -7.78
CA ASP A 355 -3.45 -19.18 -6.40
C ASP A 355 -1.97 -19.46 -6.08
N ASP A 356 -1.23 -19.94 -7.09
CA ASP A 356 0.22 -20.09 -7.06
C ASP A 356 0.88 -18.73 -6.95
N ARG A 357 1.26 -18.33 -5.72
CA ARG A 357 2.22 -17.26 -5.55
C ARG A 357 3.54 -17.76 -6.12
N LEU A 358 3.99 -17.17 -7.24
CA LEU A 358 5.31 -17.47 -7.78
C LEU A 358 6.33 -17.23 -6.65
N PRO A 359 7.16 -18.24 -6.29
CA PRO A 359 8.14 -18.06 -5.24
C PRO A 359 9.02 -16.85 -5.56
N ASP A 360 9.09 -15.91 -4.62
CA ASP A 360 10.32 -15.13 -4.47
C ASP A 360 11.40 -16.20 -4.17
N ASP A 361 12.42 -16.31 -5.04
CA ASP A 361 13.56 -17.23 -4.89
C ASP A 361 14.12 -17.22 -3.44
N PRO A 362 14.17 -18.34 -2.67
CA PRO A 362 13.75 -19.74 -2.94
C PRO A 362 12.68 -20.30 -1.92
N HIS A 363 12.17 -21.55 -1.93
CA HIS A 363 12.44 -22.75 -2.75
C HIS A 363 11.20 -23.26 -3.58
N PRO A 364 10.37 -24.28 -3.22
CA PRO A 364 9.74 -25.12 -4.26
C PRO A 364 8.20 -25.17 -4.31
N VAL A 365 7.65 -25.47 -5.49
CA VAL A 365 6.32 -26.08 -5.62
C VAL A 365 6.47 -27.38 -6.42
N ASP A 366 5.80 -28.41 -5.90
CA ASP A 366 5.88 -29.82 -6.25
C ASP A 366 5.53 -30.15 -7.73
N THR A 367 6.35 -31.01 -8.36
CA THR A 367 5.91 -31.83 -9.50
C THR A 367 6.45 -33.27 -9.41
N GLY A 368 5.99 -34.01 -8.40
CA GLY A 368 5.82 -35.45 -8.43
C GLY A 368 7.06 -36.29 -8.72
N ASP A 369 7.87 -36.51 -7.69
CA ASP A 369 8.59 -37.78 -7.52
C ASP A 369 8.53 -38.18 -6.03
N GLU A 370 8.43 -39.47 -5.73
CA GLU A 370 8.28 -39.95 -4.35
C GLU A 370 9.61 -39.81 -3.58
N GLY A 371 9.78 -38.71 -2.83
CA GLY A 371 11.02 -38.40 -2.11
C GLY A 371 10.82 -37.68 -0.77
N GLU A 372 11.46 -38.21 0.27
CA GLU A 372 11.42 -37.80 1.69
C GLU A 372 11.30 -36.28 1.96
N GLY A 373 10.34 -35.89 2.82
CA GLY A 373 10.00 -34.49 3.09
C GLY A 373 11.08 -33.67 3.82
N LEU A 374 11.04 -32.35 3.62
CA LEU A 374 11.97 -31.37 4.21
C LEU A 374 11.75 -31.19 5.73
N PRO A 375 12.81 -30.98 6.53
CA PRO A 375 12.76 -31.16 7.97
C PRO A 375 12.31 -29.95 8.80
N VAL A 376 12.37 -28.70 8.30
CA VAL A 376 11.93 -27.52 9.07
C VAL A 376 11.13 -26.57 8.20
N GLU A 377 9.89 -26.30 8.58
CA GLU A 377 9.01 -25.36 7.90
C GLU A 377 9.08 -24.00 8.61
N PHE A 378 9.63 -22.98 7.96
CA PHE A 378 9.68 -21.61 8.50
C PHE A 378 8.33 -20.90 8.31
N ALA A 379 7.73 -20.44 9.42
CA ALA A 379 6.54 -19.59 9.40
C ALA A 379 6.89 -18.10 9.20
N SER A 380 8.05 -17.65 9.67
CA SER A 380 8.56 -16.29 9.39
C SER A 380 10.06 -16.16 9.68
N PHE A 381 10.73 -15.19 9.05
CA PHE A 381 12.03 -14.65 9.46
C PHE A 381 12.08 -13.16 9.13
N THR A 382 12.49 -12.32 10.09
CA THR A 382 12.43 -10.85 9.99
C THR A 382 13.61 -10.20 10.71
N ALA A 383 13.90 -8.95 10.34
CA ALA A 383 14.87 -8.09 11.02
C ALA A 383 14.22 -6.75 11.38
N MET A 384 14.33 -6.35 12.66
CA MET A 384 13.75 -5.12 13.20
C MET A 384 14.86 -4.24 13.79
N VAL A 385 15.03 -3.03 13.29
CA VAL A 385 15.94 -2.04 13.90
C VAL A 385 15.31 -1.54 15.20
N ASN A 386 16.06 -1.58 16.30
CA ASN A 386 15.65 -1.04 17.59
C ASN A 386 16.78 -0.22 18.24
N GLY A 387 16.52 0.41 19.39
CA GLY A 387 17.50 1.24 20.09
C GLY A 387 18.76 0.53 20.63
N LYS A 388 18.90 -0.78 20.38
CA LYS A 388 20.06 -1.61 20.77
C LYS A 388 20.78 -2.27 19.58
N GLY A 389 20.29 -2.10 18.34
CA GLY A 389 20.85 -2.73 17.14
C GLY A 389 19.76 -3.29 16.21
N VAL A 390 20.01 -4.45 15.60
CA VAL A 390 19.01 -5.18 14.82
C VAL A 390 18.58 -6.42 15.60
N MET A 391 17.30 -6.54 15.89
CA MET A 391 16.69 -7.75 16.46
C MET A 391 16.10 -8.58 15.33
N LEU A 392 16.61 -9.80 15.18
CA LEU A 392 16.06 -10.83 14.33
C LEU A 392 14.97 -11.58 15.11
N VAL A 393 13.88 -11.90 14.42
CA VAL A 393 12.79 -12.72 14.93
C VAL A 393 12.38 -13.71 13.85
N TRP A 394 12.31 -14.99 14.19
CA TRP A 394 11.80 -16.03 13.30
C TRP A 394 10.89 -16.98 14.05
N SER A 395 10.10 -17.73 13.30
CA SER A 395 9.29 -18.82 13.81
C SER A 395 9.28 -19.99 12.85
N THR A 396 9.18 -21.18 13.41
CA THR A 396 8.96 -22.45 12.72
C THR A 396 7.49 -22.84 12.88
N ALA A 397 6.88 -23.44 11.86
CA ALA A 397 5.58 -24.11 11.97
C ALA A 397 5.77 -25.54 12.47
N THR A 398 6.78 -26.23 11.93
CA THR A 398 7.22 -27.57 12.31
C THR A 398 8.75 -27.67 12.28
N GLU A 399 9.31 -28.59 13.07
CA GLU A 399 10.72 -28.97 13.05
C GLU A 399 10.86 -30.49 13.13
N GLN A 400 11.91 -31.01 12.52
CA GLN A 400 12.29 -32.40 12.51
C GLN A 400 13.82 -32.45 12.59
N ASN A 401 14.36 -33.19 13.57
CA ASN A 401 15.80 -33.37 13.77
C ASN A 401 16.63 -32.06 13.96
N ASN A 402 16.00 -30.91 14.18
CA ASN A 402 16.65 -29.61 14.22
C ASN A 402 17.63 -29.48 15.40
N LEU A 403 18.90 -29.17 15.11
CA LEU A 403 19.90 -28.80 16.11
C LEU A 403 19.80 -27.30 16.45
N GLY A 404 19.49 -26.46 15.48
CA GLY A 404 19.29 -25.02 15.66
C GLY A 404 19.75 -24.19 14.46
N PHE A 405 19.89 -22.89 14.70
CA PHE A 405 20.08 -21.88 13.66
C PHE A 405 21.38 -21.11 13.89
N GLU A 406 22.33 -21.27 12.96
CA GLU A 406 23.49 -20.39 12.88
C GLU A 406 23.07 -19.06 12.24
N VAL A 407 23.28 -17.96 12.96
CA VAL A 407 22.90 -16.62 12.51
C VAL A 407 24.08 -16.02 11.76
N GLU A 408 23.88 -15.65 10.50
CA GLU A 408 24.88 -14.99 9.66
C GLU A 408 24.44 -13.59 9.24
N LYS A 409 25.40 -12.69 9.04
CA LYS A 409 25.18 -11.38 8.43
C LYS A 409 26.18 -11.05 7.33
N MET A 410 25.77 -10.19 6.41
CA MET A 410 26.61 -9.61 5.36
C MET A 410 26.47 -8.08 5.35
N MET A 411 27.62 -7.40 5.50
CA MET A 411 27.74 -5.93 5.40
C MET A 411 28.51 -5.49 4.14
N SER A 412 29.42 -6.33 3.64
CA SER A 412 30.28 -6.00 2.49
C SER A 412 30.73 -7.27 1.74
N GLY A 413 29.82 -7.90 0.99
CA GLY A 413 30.12 -8.97 0.02
C GLY A 413 30.36 -10.38 0.57
N THR A 414 30.64 -10.54 1.86
CA THR A 414 30.85 -11.85 2.50
C THR A 414 29.93 -12.03 3.70
N TRP A 415 29.36 -13.22 3.84
CA TRP A 415 28.62 -13.66 5.02
C TRP A 415 29.55 -13.99 6.18
N SER A 416 29.14 -13.63 7.39
CA SER A 416 29.88 -13.85 8.63
C SER A 416 28.95 -14.32 9.73
N ARG A 417 29.31 -15.43 10.40
CA ARG A 417 28.59 -15.94 11.58
C ARG A 417 28.66 -14.92 12.72
N ILE A 418 27.52 -14.62 13.33
CA ILE A 418 27.41 -13.74 14.50
C ILE A 418 26.79 -14.42 15.72
N GLY A 419 26.17 -15.60 15.57
CA GLY A 419 25.55 -16.31 16.68
C GLY A 419 25.08 -17.71 16.33
N PHE A 420 24.50 -18.38 17.32
CA PHE A 420 23.74 -19.62 17.14
C PHE A 420 22.61 -19.65 18.17
N VAL A 421 21.46 -20.20 17.80
CA VAL A 421 20.29 -20.37 18.68
C VAL A 421 19.83 -21.82 18.55
N GLU A 422 19.73 -22.54 19.67
CA GLU A 422 19.37 -23.96 19.70
C GLU A 422 17.92 -24.19 19.23
N GLY A 423 17.73 -25.26 18.46
CA GLY A 423 16.43 -25.70 17.95
C GLY A 423 15.70 -26.64 18.91
N HIS A 424 14.43 -26.94 18.64
CA HIS A 424 13.61 -27.80 19.50
C HIS A 424 13.64 -29.29 19.11
N GLY A 425 14.46 -29.68 18.13
CA GLY A 425 14.58 -31.07 17.68
C GLY A 425 13.47 -31.46 16.71
N THR A 426 12.54 -32.30 17.17
CA THR A 426 11.36 -32.70 16.39
C THR A 426 10.09 -32.25 17.11
N THR A 427 9.29 -31.40 16.48
CA THR A 427 8.09 -30.78 17.03
C THR A 427 7.15 -30.35 15.92
N ASN A 428 5.87 -30.73 16.03
CA ASN A 428 4.80 -30.27 15.13
C ASN A 428 4.03 -29.06 15.70
N ALA A 429 4.52 -28.48 16.80
CA ALA A 429 4.02 -27.24 17.38
C ALA A 429 4.94 -26.09 16.94
N PRO A 430 4.39 -24.90 16.61
CA PRO A 430 5.19 -23.74 16.24
C PRO A 430 6.09 -23.24 17.38
N HIS A 431 7.32 -22.86 17.06
CA HIS A 431 8.24 -22.20 18.00
C HIS A 431 8.68 -20.84 17.47
N SER A 432 9.05 -19.94 18.40
CA SER A 432 9.46 -18.57 18.10
C SER A 432 10.81 -18.27 18.74
N TYR A 433 11.65 -17.60 17.97
CA TYR A 433 13.07 -17.39 18.27
C TYR A 433 13.46 -15.92 18.08
N THR A 434 14.52 -15.50 18.77
CA THR A 434 15.07 -14.16 18.62
C THR A 434 16.59 -14.14 18.75
N PHE A 435 17.24 -13.21 18.03
CA PHE A 435 18.66 -12.93 18.13
C PHE A 435 18.90 -11.43 17.97
N THR A 436 19.83 -10.80 18.70
CA THR A 436 20.11 -9.36 18.57
C THR A 436 21.55 -9.09 18.15
N ASP A 437 21.72 -8.46 16.98
CA ASP A 437 22.99 -7.90 16.52
C ASP A 437 23.13 -6.44 16.96
N ALA A 438 23.83 -6.22 18.07
CA ALA A 438 24.17 -4.89 18.58
C ALA A 438 25.27 -4.16 17.78
N THR A 439 25.86 -4.80 16.77
CA THR A 439 27.00 -4.26 15.99
C THR A 439 26.61 -3.79 14.59
N ALA A 440 25.33 -3.90 14.22
CA ALA A 440 24.76 -3.49 12.94
C ALA A 440 24.92 -1.99 12.67
N LYS A 441 25.34 -1.62 11.44
CA LYS A 441 25.49 -0.22 10.98
C LYS A 441 25.21 -0.12 9.49
N GLY A 442 24.44 0.89 9.06
CA GLY A 442 24.08 1.05 7.65
C GLY A 442 23.24 -0.12 7.13
N ARG A 443 23.43 -0.48 5.86
CA ARG A 443 22.76 -1.63 5.23
C ARG A 443 23.40 -2.94 5.71
N VAL A 444 22.59 -3.82 6.29
CA VAL A 444 23.01 -5.16 6.72
C VAL A 444 21.98 -6.19 6.26
N LEU A 445 22.45 -7.26 5.64
CA LEU A 445 21.64 -8.44 5.31
C LEU A 445 21.88 -9.53 6.36
N TYR A 446 20.83 -10.28 6.73
CA TYR A 446 20.90 -11.40 7.67
C TYR A 446 20.27 -12.64 7.04
N ARG A 447 20.81 -13.82 7.36
CA ARG A 447 20.21 -15.12 7.05
C ARG A 447 20.42 -16.09 8.20
N LEU A 448 19.55 -17.08 8.29
CA LEU A 448 19.74 -18.22 9.17
C LEU A 448 20.26 -19.38 8.35
N LYS A 449 21.14 -20.16 8.95
CA LYS A 449 21.53 -21.49 8.51
C LYS A 449 20.96 -22.47 9.52
N GLN A 450 19.85 -23.09 9.18
CA GLN A 450 19.28 -24.19 9.97
C GLN A 450 20.22 -25.39 9.85
N ILE A 451 20.47 -26.09 10.95
CA ILE A 451 21.38 -27.23 11.02
C ILE A 451 20.64 -28.37 11.72
N ASP A 452 20.72 -29.58 11.17
CA ASP A 452 20.18 -30.80 11.74
C ASP A 452 21.20 -31.50 12.65
N ARG A 453 20.72 -32.39 13.53
CA ARG A 453 21.59 -33.19 14.41
C ARG A 453 22.45 -34.22 13.66
N ASP A 454 22.13 -34.53 12.40
CA ASP A 454 22.96 -35.36 11.51
C ASP A 454 24.02 -34.54 10.75
N GLY A 455 24.02 -33.20 10.90
CA GLY A 455 24.98 -32.29 10.27
C GLY A 455 24.56 -31.75 8.90
N LYS A 456 23.38 -32.12 8.38
CA LYS A 456 22.77 -31.42 7.24
C LYS A 456 22.44 -29.97 7.62
N PHE A 457 22.29 -29.11 6.62
CA PHE A 457 21.90 -27.73 6.83
C PHE A 457 21.17 -27.15 5.61
N GLU A 458 20.33 -26.15 5.87
CA GLU A 458 19.66 -25.32 4.87
C GLU A 458 19.82 -23.84 5.22
N TYR A 459 19.79 -22.95 4.23
CA TYR A 459 19.80 -21.50 4.45
C TYR A 459 18.42 -20.90 4.18
N THR A 460 17.96 -20.01 5.06
CA THR A 460 16.82 -19.15 4.74
C THR A 460 17.19 -18.14 3.64
N GLY A 461 16.17 -17.59 2.98
CA GLY A 461 16.30 -16.29 2.31
C GLY A 461 16.84 -15.20 3.25
N SER A 462 17.42 -14.14 2.68
CA SER A 462 18.00 -13.06 3.47
C SER A 462 17.03 -11.93 3.75
N VAL A 463 17.00 -11.44 4.99
CA VAL A 463 16.27 -10.23 5.38
C VAL A 463 17.20 -9.03 5.46
N GLU A 464 16.72 -7.84 5.11
CA GLU A 464 17.50 -6.61 5.14
C GLU A 464 17.09 -5.69 6.30
N ALA A 465 18.08 -5.14 7.00
CA ALA A 465 17.91 -4.02 7.90
C ALA A 465 18.78 -2.83 7.47
N PHE A 466 18.20 -1.63 7.50
CA PHE A 466 18.95 -0.38 7.31
C PHE A 466 19.01 0.37 8.63
N VAL A 467 20.17 0.31 9.28
CA VAL A 467 20.45 1.10 10.49
C VAL A 467 20.94 2.48 10.05
N GLU A 468 20.00 3.42 9.97
CA GLU A 468 20.28 4.85 9.75
C GLU A 468 21.41 5.31 10.68
N PRO A 469 22.41 6.07 10.19
CA PRO A 469 23.42 6.66 11.05
C PRO A 469 22.73 7.64 12.01
N ALA A 470 22.75 7.33 13.29
CA ALA A 470 22.13 8.16 14.32
C ALA A 470 22.62 9.61 14.18
N ILE A 471 21.70 10.57 14.10
CA ILE A 471 22.02 11.98 14.24
C ILE A 471 22.55 12.17 15.65
N THR A 472 23.87 12.33 15.78
CA THR A 472 24.55 12.46 17.08
C THR A 472 24.67 13.91 17.56
N ALA A 473 24.43 14.87 16.67
CA ALA A 473 24.58 16.30 16.95
C ALA A 473 23.35 17.11 16.51
N TYR A 474 23.13 18.23 17.18
CA TYR A 474 22.23 19.27 16.69
C TYR A 474 22.88 20.02 15.54
N ALA A 475 22.11 20.37 14.50
CA ALA A 475 22.60 21.22 13.43
C ALA A 475 21.49 22.12 12.88
N LEU A 476 21.83 23.36 12.55
CA LEU A 476 21.03 24.25 11.71
C LEU A 476 21.72 24.35 10.34
N GLY A 477 21.00 24.02 9.27
CA GLY A 477 21.45 24.12 7.89
C GLY A 477 21.29 25.54 7.33
N GLN A 478 22.04 25.85 6.26
CA GLN A 478 21.82 27.10 5.53
C GLN A 478 20.46 27.06 4.83
N ASN A 479 19.72 28.16 4.86
CA ASN A 479 18.51 28.32 4.08
C ASN A 479 18.82 28.24 2.58
N TYR A 480 17.93 27.62 1.80
CA TYR A 480 18.08 27.51 0.34
C TYR A 480 16.75 27.82 -0.38
N PRO A 481 16.76 28.67 -1.43
CA PRO A 481 17.89 29.47 -1.92
C PRO A 481 18.33 30.56 -0.91
N ASN A 482 19.52 31.13 -1.12
CA ASN A 482 20.03 32.30 -0.37
C ASN A 482 21.07 33.06 -1.22
N PRO A 483 20.82 34.31 -1.67
CA PRO A 483 19.60 35.10 -1.45
C PRO A 483 18.33 34.43 -1.99
N PHE A 484 17.16 34.87 -1.52
CA PHE A 484 15.86 34.30 -1.90
C PHE A 484 14.83 35.36 -2.24
N ASN A 485 13.80 34.98 -3.02
CA ASN A 485 12.65 35.81 -3.34
C ASN A 485 11.38 34.96 -3.57
N PRO A 486 10.27 35.19 -2.85
CA PRO A 486 10.18 35.60 -1.45
C PRO A 486 10.27 34.39 -0.50
N VAL A 487 10.52 33.18 -1.03
CA VAL A 487 10.47 31.90 -0.30
C VAL A 487 11.85 31.25 -0.20
N SER A 488 12.16 30.68 0.97
CA SER A 488 13.33 29.84 1.21
C SER A 488 12.98 28.68 2.16
N SER A 489 13.78 27.61 2.14
CA SER A 489 13.62 26.44 3.02
C SER A 489 14.80 26.35 3.99
N ILE A 490 14.53 26.19 5.28
CA ILE A 490 15.52 26.03 6.36
C ILE A 490 15.48 24.58 6.85
N ARG A 491 16.63 23.90 6.90
CA ARG A 491 16.78 22.54 7.46
C ARG A 491 17.41 22.57 8.85
N TYR A 492 17.03 21.65 9.72
CA TYR A 492 17.70 21.44 11.01
C TYR A 492 17.61 19.99 11.50
N GLN A 493 18.52 19.60 12.39
CA GLN A 493 18.70 18.24 12.90
C GLN A 493 18.59 18.21 14.42
N LEU A 494 17.94 17.17 14.95
CA LEU A 494 17.75 16.93 16.38
C LEU A 494 18.25 15.52 16.74
N PRO A 495 19.28 15.36 17.59
CA PRO A 495 19.78 14.06 18.01
C PRO A 495 18.88 13.36 19.05
N ARG A 496 17.93 14.10 19.62
CA ARG A 496 16.92 13.63 20.58
C ARG A 496 15.66 14.48 20.46
N ALA A 497 14.51 13.89 20.77
CA ALA A 497 13.25 14.61 20.82
C ALA A 497 13.28 15.72 21.90
N GLY A 498 12.54 16.80 21.69
CA GLY A 498 12.45 17.89 22.66
C GLY A 498 11.74 19.13 22.12
N THR A 499 11.57 20.14 22.98
CA THR A 499 11.00 21.43 22.60
C THR A 499 11.99 22.24 21.77
N VAL A 500 11.51 22.73 20.63
CA VAL A 500 12.27 23.50 19.65
C VAL A 500 11.60 24.84 19.38
N SER A 501 12.40 25.90 19.33
CA SER A 501 12.00 27.21 18.85
C SER A 501 12.88 27.60 17.65
N LEU A 502 12.31 27.70 16.46
CA LEU A 502 12.96 28.26 15.28
C LEU A 502 12.29 29.61 14.96
N LYS A 503 13.04 30.69 15.10
CA LYS A 503 12.53 32.08 14.99
C LYS A 503 13.41 32.92 14.08
N VAL A 504 12.81 33.89 13.41
CA VAL A 504 13.46 34.86 12.52
C VAL A 504 13.47 36.24 13.17
N TYR A 505 14.59 36.93 13.05
CA TYR A 505 14.87 38.25 13.58
C TYR A 505 15.41 39.17 12.49
N ASP A 506 15.13 40.47 12.59
CA ASP A 506 15.85 41.49 11.81
C ASP A 506 17.23 41.81 12.40
N MET A 507 17.97 42.72 11.76
CA MET A 507 19.31 43.14 12.22
C MET A 507 19.31 43.95 13.52
N LEU A 508 18.15 44.40 14.01
CA LEU A 508 18.00 45.04 15.33
C LEU A 508 17.66 44.03 16.43
N GLY A 509 17.53 42.74 16.07
CA GLY A 509 17.15 41.66 17.00
C GLY A 509 15.66 41.59 17.28
N LYS A 510 14.82 42.34 16.56
CA LYS A 510 13.36 42.26 16.68
C LYS A 510 12.88 40.97 16.01
N GLU A 511 12.04 40.22 16.71
CA GLU A 511 11.39 39.02 16.17
C GLU A 511 10.39 39.40 15.07
N VAL A 512 10.56 38.81 13.87
CA VAL A 512 9.71 39.08 12.70
C VAL A 512 8.91 37.85 12.23
N ALA A 513 9.31 36.63 12.63
CA ALA A 513 8.51 35.43 12.42
C ALA A 513 8.86 34.30 13.41
N VAL A 514 7.87 33.49 13.76
CA VAL A 514 8.05 32.19 14.45
C VAL A 514 7.77 31.10 13.43
N LEU A 515 8.77 30.26 13.13
CA LEU A 515 8.66 29.15 12.17
C LEU A 515 8.34 27.82 12.85
N VAL A 516 8.86 27.62 14.07
CA VAL A 516 8.56 26.48 14.94
C VAL A 516 8.56 26.96 16.38
N ASN A 517 7.60 26.52 17.18
CA ASN A 517 7.61 26.68 18.64
C ASN A 517 6.83 25.52 19.27
N GLY A 518 7.54 24.49 19.76
CA GLY A 518 6.89 23.31 20.36
C GLY A 518 7.73 22.03 20.28
N PRO A 519 7.19 20.88 20.73
CA PRO A 519 7.88 19.60 20.70
C PRO A 519 8.15 19.12 19.27
N ARG A 520 9.31 18.51 19.05
CA ARG A 520 9.70 17.84 17.81
C ARG A 520 10.40 16.50 18.12
N PRO A 521 10.19 15.45 17.31
CA PRO A 521 10.91 14.18 17.44
C PRO A 521 12.39 14.34 17.04
N ALA A 522 13.23 13.39 17.44
CA ALA A 522 14.58 13.26 16.89
C ALA A 522 14.51 13.06 15.36
N GLY A 523 15.51 13.52 14.61
CA GLY A 523 15.55 13.42 13.15
C GLY A 523 15.91 14.72 12.43
N ASP A 524 15.85 14.65 11.10
CA ASP A 524 15.95 15.79 10.18
C ASP A 524 14.59 16.49 10.03
N HIS A 525 14.60 17.82 9.95
CA HIS A 525 13.43 18.68 9.82
C HIS A 525 13.64 19.73 8.74
N THR A 526 12.60 20.07 7.98
CA THR A 526 12.62 21.17 6.99
C THR A 526 11.42 22.09 7.20
N VAL A 527 11.63 23.40 7.17
CA VAL A 527 10.58 24.41 7.34
C VAL A 527 10.70 25.50 6.27
N ARG A 528 9.57 25.87 5.68
CA ARG A 528 9.47 26.92 4.66
C ARG A 528 9.28 28.29 5.32
N PHE A 529 10.05 29.29 4.87
CA PHE A 529 9.89 30.69 5.24
C PHE A 529 9.44 31.49 4.03
N ASN A 530 8.49 32.42 4.22
CA ASN A 530 8.02 33.36 3.21
C ASN A 530 8.16 34.80 3.74
N ALA A 531 8.92 35.63 3.03
CA ALA A 531 9.26 37.00 3.41
C ALA A 531 8.49 38.08 2.63
N SER A 532 7.45 37.75 1.85
CA SER A 532 6.70 38.72 1.00
C SER A 532 6.24 39.99 1.73
N ASN A 533 6.00 39.92 3.04
CA ASN A 533 5.51 41.02 3.88
C ASN A 533 6.63 41.77 4.63
N LEU A 534 7.89 41.44 4.37
CA LEU A 534 9.07 42.06 4.98
C LEU A 534 9.81 42.95 3.96
N PRO A 535 10.63 43.92 4.39
CA PRO A 535 11.50 44.65 3.47
C PRO A 535 12.69 43.78 2.99
N THR A 536 13.19 44.06 1.78
CA THR A 536 14.49 43.55 1.29
C THR A 536 15.57 43.80 2.34
N GLY A 537 16.37 42.79 2.67
CA GLY A 537 17.37 42.94 3.72
C GLY A 537 17.96 41.63 4.23
N VAL A 538 18.78 41.77 5.26
CA VAL A 538 19.42 40.68 5.98
C VAL A 538 18.58 40.30 7.19
N TYR A 539 18.37 39.01 7.38
CA TYR A 539 17.65 38.45 8.52
C TYR A 539 18.50 37.36 9.19
N LEU A 540 18.29 37.18 10.49
CA LEU A 540 18.87 36.11 11.27
C LEU A 540 17.78 35.09 11.61
N TYR A 541 18.09 33.80 11.55
CA TYR A 541 17.21 32.75 12.07
C TYR A 541 17.96 31.93 13.11
N THR A 542 17.31 31.70 14.25
CA THR A 542 17.90 31.00 15.40
C THR A 542 17.07 29.78 15.75
N LEU A 543 17.72 28.62 15.74
CA LEU A 543 17.21 27.38 16.31
C LEU A 543 17.62 27.31 17.78
N ARG A 544 16.65 27.15 18.68
CA ARG A 544 16.88 26.92 20.11
C ARG A 544 16.20 25.64 20.59
N THR A 545 16.88 24.92 21.46
CA THR A 545 16.35 23.81 22.27
C THR A 545 16.83 24.00 23.72
N LEU A 546 16.48 23.11 24.64
CA LEU A 546 16.96 23.16 26.04
C LEU A 546 18.49 23.13 26.17
N SER A 547 19.21 22.53 25.21
CA SER A 547 20.67 22.31 25.30
C SER A 547 21.45 22.77 24.07
N PHE A 548 20.82 23.52 23.16
CA PHE A 548 21.44 23.95 21.92
C PHE A 548 20.86 25.28 21.42
N SER A 549 21.72 26.16 20.93
CA SER A 549 21.31 27.38 20.24
C SER A 549 22.27 27.64 19.08
N GLN A 550 21.75 27.75 17.86
CA GLN A 550 22.54 28.13 16.68
C GLN A 550 21.77 29.17 15.86
N THR A 551 22.48 30.21 15.43
CA THR A 551 21.96 31.27 14.55
C THR A 551 22.65 31.21 13.20
N ARG A 552 21.90 31.49 12.13
CA ARG A 552 22.42 31.72 10.79
C ARG A 552 21.81 32.97 10.17
N LYS A 553 22.47 33.48 9.13
CA LYS A 553 22.09 34.66 8.36
C LYS A 553 21.45 34.25 7.03
N MET A 554 20.42 34.97 6.59
CA MET A 554 19.83 34.89 5.25
C MET A 554 19.62 36.27 4.65
N MET A 555 19.50 36.35 3.32
CA MET A 555 19.28 37.58 2.57
C MET A 555 18.01 37.46 1.73
N TYR A 556 17.02 38.29 2.01
CA TYR A 556 15.84 38.44 1.19
C TYR A 556 16.06 39.56 0.18
N LEU A 557 15.79 39.29 -1.09
CA LEU A 557 15.73 40.27 -2.18
C LEU A 557 14.31 40.25 -2.74
N ARG A 558 13.63 41.39 -2.75
CA ARG A 558 12.32 41.56 -3.42
C ARG A 558 12.49 41.87 -4.90
#